data_AF-A0A6N8EPY5-F1
#
_entry.id   AF-A0A6N8EPY5-F1
#
_cell.length_a   1.000
_cell.length_b   1.000
_cell.length_c   1.000
_cell.angle_alpha   90.00
_cell.angle_beta   90.00
_cell.angle_gamma   90.00
#
_symmetry.space_group_name_H-M   'P 1'
#
loop_
_entity.id
_entity.type
_entity.pdbx_description
1 polymer ?
#
loop_
_entity_poly.entity_id
_entity_poly.type
_entity_poly.pdbx_seq_one_letter_code
_entity_poly.pdbx_strand_id
1 'polypeptide(L)'
;MLPLFRLKVFFEALARFHRINHSQAAVYKALVSYHGRLGCYPSHATLAAESGVSERTVRNALREARLRRWIDWTNERVGRRQSVNRYRILLTDEYINKVLNALHRFKRKTAEISEFFRRQNLPGSPYFYIKRASQTIWKQLDPPSNGLTPWQRLFRDNREAAMAQVFSQ
;
A
#
# COMPACT_ATOMS: atom_id res chain seq x y z
N MET A 1 -18.64 1.15 8.25
CA MET A 1 -18.05 0.38 7.13
C MET A 1 -17.25 1.34 6.26
N LEU A 2 -16.01 0.99 5.93
CA LEU A 2 -15.17 1.79 5.04
C LEU A 2 -15.70 1.74 3.59
N PRO A 3 -15.94 2.87 2.92
CA PRO A 3 -16.31 2.87 1.51
C PRO A 3 -15.20 2.26 0.65
N LEU A 4 -15.52 1.24 -0.15
CA LEU A 4 -14.54 0.57 -1.04
C LEU A 4 -13.80 1.56 -1.94
N PHE A 5 -14.50 2.58 -2.41
CA PHE A 5 -13.92 3.66 -3.20
C PHE A 5 -12.77 4.37 -2.48
N ARG A 6 -12.93 4.69 -1.18
CA ARG A 6 -11.90 5.39 -0.40
C ARG A 6 -10.64 4.55 -0.25
N LEU A 7 -10.78 3.24 -0.05
CA LEU A 7 -9.66 2.31 0.04
C LEU A 7 -8.89 2.20 -1.29
N LYS A 8 -9.61 2.18 -2.43
CA LYS A 8 -8.96 2.20 -3.75
C LYS A 8 -8.15 3.48 -3.95
N VAL A 9 -8.73 4.64 -3.65
CA VAL A 9 -8.03 5.95 -3.75
C VAL A 9 -6.85 6.02 -2.78
N PHE A 10 -6.97 5.43 -1.59
CA PHE A 10 -5.87 5.34 -0.63
C PHE A 10 -4.65 4.60 -1.20
N PHE A 11 -4.83 3.42 -1.79
CA PHE A 11 -3.72 2.68 -2.38
C PHE A 11 -3.12 3.41 -3.61
N GLU A 12 -3.94 4.13 -4.38
CA GLU A 12 -3.43 5.01 -5.43
C GLU A 12 -2.61 6.18 -4.88
N ALA A 13 -3.04 6.77 -3.76
CA ALA A 13 -2.30 7.82 -3.09
C ALA A 13 -0.91 7.31 -2.67
N LEU A 14 -0.84 6.11 -2.09
CA LEU A 14 0.42 5.49 -1.69
C LEU A 14 1.38 5.27 -2.87
N ALA A 15 0.85 4.88 -4.03
CA ALA A 15 1.64 4.73 -5.25
C ALA A 15 2.18 6.08 -5.74
N ARG A 16 1.36 7.13 -5.70
CA ARG A 16 1.79 8.51 -6.04
C ARG A 16 2.84 9.06 -5.09
N PHE A 17 2.82 8.65 -3.83
CA PHE A 17 3.89 8.96 -2.87
C PHE A 17 5.12 8.05 -3.00
N HIS A 18 5.15 7.15 -3.99
CA HIS A 18 6.21 6.13 -4.18
C HIS A 18 6.45 5.28 -2.92
N ARG A 19 5.41 5.02 -2.14
CA ARG A 19 5.46 4.17 -0.94
C ARG A 19 5.16 2.72 -1.21
N ILE A 20 4.50 2.49 -2.34
CA ILE A 20 4.28 1.19 -2.98
C ILE A 20 4.50 1.39 -4.48
N ASN A 21 4.80 0.31 -5.18
CA ASN A 21 4.89 0.35 -6.65
C ASN A 21 3.50 0.15 -7.30
N HIS A 22 3.40 0.44 -8.60
CA HIS A 22 2.12 0.40 -9.32
C HIS A 22 1.48 -1.00 -9.30
N SER A 23 2.29 -2.05 -9.41
CA SER A 23 1.85 -3.44 -9.31
C SER A 23 1.23 -3.75 -7.95
N GLN A 24 1.87 -3.33 -6.84
CA GLN A 24 1.27 -3.47 -5.50
C GLN A 24 -0.06 -2.74 -5.38
N ALA A 25 -0.15 -1.52 -5.90
CA ALA A 25 -1.40 -0.75 -5.89
C ALA A 25 -2.51 -1.45 -6.68
N ALA A 26 -2.19 -2.08 -7.81
CA ALA A 26 -3.15 -2.88 -8.58
C ALA A 26 -3.64 -4.10 -7.78
N VAL A 27 -2.72 -4.84 -7.14
CA VAL A 27 -3.07 -5.99 -6.28
C VAL A 27 -3.99 -5.58 -5.13
N TYR A 28 -3.69 -4.49 -4.43
CA TYR A 28 -4.53 -4.04 -3.32
C TYR A 28 -5.90 -3.52 -3.79
N LYS A 29 -5.97 -2.85 -4.93
CA LYS A 29 -7.24 -2.45 -5.54
C LYS A 29 -8.12 -3.65 -5.92
N ALA A 30 -7.51 -4.69 -6.49
CA ALA A 30 -8.16 -5.96 -6.79
C ALA A 30 -8.65 -6.62 -5.49
N LEU A 31 -7.82 -6.68 -4.44
CA LEU A 31 -8.24 -7.24 -3.16
C LEU A 31 -9.46 -6.51 -2.57
N VAL A 32 -9.47 -5.18 -2.63
CA VAL A 32 -10.57 -4.35 -2.14
C VAL A 32 -11.88 -4.58 -2.92
N SER A 33 -11.83 -4.88 -4.22
CA SER A 33 -13.08 -5.16 -4.98
C SER A 33 -13.78 -6.46 -4.57
N TYR A 34 -13.07 -7.38 -3.91
CA TYR A 34 -13.67 -8.59 -3.33
C TYR A 34 -14.17 -8.36 -1.89
N HIS A 35 -13.85 -7.22 -1.26
CA HIS A 35 -14.29 -6.93 0.10
C HIS A 35 -15.81 -6.73 0.16
N GLY A 36 -16.48 -7.45 1.08
CA GLY A 36 -17.94 -7.42 1.23
C GLY A 36 -18.71 -8.41 0.36
N ARG A 37 -18.04 -9.13 -0.55
CA ARG A 37 -18.66 -10.28 -1.25
C ARG A 37 -18.63 -11.50 -0.33
N LEU A 38 -19.79 -11.90 0.19
CA LEU A 38 -19.92 -13.07 1.06
C LEU A 38 -19.31 -14.32 0.39
N GLY A 39 -18.38 -14.98 1.07
CA GLY A 39 -17.76 -16.24 0.61
C GLY A 39 -16.69 -16.11 -0.49
N CYS A 40 -16.45 -14.92 -1.06
CA CYS A 40 -15.48 -14.72 -2.14
C CYS A 40 -14.12 -14.27 -1.59
N TYR A 41 -13.33 -15.23 -1.17
CA TYR A 41 -11.94 -15.03 -0.76
C TYR A 41 -11.02 -15.32 -1.95
N PRO A 42 -10.53 -14.29 -2.66
CA PRO A 42 -9.84 -14.51 -3.92
C PRO A 42 -8.53 -15.26 -3.68
N SER A 43 -8.27 -16.28 -4.50
CA SER A 43 -6.97 -16.96 -4.50
C SER A 43 -5.88 -16.02 -5.02
N HIS A 44 -4.60 -16.37 -4.83
CA HIS A 44 -3.51 -15.60 -5.44
C HIS A 44 -3.60 -15.59 -6.96
N ALA A 45 -4.03 -16.69 -7.58
CA ALA A 45 -4.28 -16.79 -9.02
C ALA A 45 -5.39 -15.84 -9.47
N THR A 46 -6.48 -15.75 -8.71
CA THR A 46 -7.59 -14.82 -8.99
C THR A 46 -7.13 -13.36 -8.91
N LEU A 47 -6.37 -13.01 -7.87
CA LEU A 47 -5.82 -11.66 -7.74
C LEU A 47 -4.80 -11.36 -8.84
N ALA A 48 -3.99 -12.33 -9.24
CA ALA A 48 -3.01 -12.21 -10.31
C ALA A 48 -3.68 -11.89 -11.65
N ALA A 49 -4.73 -12.65 -12.00
CA ALA A 49 -5.54 -12.42 -13.20
C ALA A 49 -6.19 -11.02 -13.19
N GLU A 50 -6.80 -10.62 -12.08
CA GLU A 50 -7.47 -9.32 -11.95
C GLU A 50 -6.49 -8.13 -12.02
N SER A 51 -5.31 -8.28 -11.43
CA SER A 51 -4.32 -7.19 -11.35
C SER A 51 -3.30 -7.18 -12.49
N GLY A 52 -3.31 -8.20 -13.36
CA GLY A 52 -2.38 -8.32 -14.49
C GLY A 52 -0.92 -8.54 -14.06
N VAL A 53 -0.69 -9.21 -12.93
CA VAL A 53 0.67 -9.47 -12.40
C VAL A 53 0.86 -10.94 -12.05
N SER A 54 2.10 -11.39 -11.93
CA SER A 54 2.39 -12.78 -11.52
C SER A 54 1.89 -13.09 -10.10
N GLU A 55 1.54 -14.35 -9.83
CA GLU A 55 1.19 -14.80 -8.48
C GLU A 55 2.30 -14.55 -7.45
N ARG A 56 3.58 -14.61 -7.86
CA ARG A 56 4.72 -14.26 -7.00
C ARG A 56 4.64 -12.80 -6.56
N THR A 57 4.31 -11.89 -7.49
CA THR A 57 4.12 -10.47 -7.20
C THR A 57 2.95 -10.25 -6.25
N VAL A 58 1.83 -10.94 -6.46
CA VAL A 58 0.67 -10.91 -5.56
C VAL A 58 1.08 -11.33 -4.15
N ARG A 59 1.74 -12.49 -4.02
CA ARG A 59 2.18 -13.03 -2.73
C ARG A 59 3.10 -12.07 -1.98
N ASN A 60 4.05 -11.46 -2.69
CA ASN A 60 4.98 -10.49 -2.11
C ASN A 60 4.26 -9.20 -1.67
N ALA A 61 3.35 -8.68 -2.51
CA ALA A 61 2.54 -7.51 -2.18
C ALA A 61 1.68 -7.76 -0.93
N LEU A 62 0.96 -8.89 -0.88
CA LEU A 62 0.12 -9.22 0.27
C LEU A 62 0.96 -9.39 1.55
N ARG A 63 2.12 -10.05 1.48
CA ARG A 63 3.06 -10.15 2.61
C ARG A 63 3.48 -8.79 3.12
N GLU A 64 3.82 -7.88 2.22
CA GLU A 64 4.20 -6.52 2.59
C GLU A 64 3.05 -5.74 3.23
N ALA A 65 1.85 -5.81 2.67
CA ALA A 65 0.66 -5.20 3.27
C ALA A 65 0.36 -5.76 4.67
N ARG A 66 0.61 -7.06 4.88
CA ARG A 66 0.50 -7.69 6.20
C ARG A 66 1.55 -7.19 7.17
N LEU A 67 2.81 -7.10 6.75
CA LEU A 67 3.89 -6.52 7.54
C LEU A 67 3.55 -5.09 7.97
N ARG A 68 2.98 -4.30 7.05
CA ARG A 68 2.53 -2.92 7.29
C ARG A 68 1.22 -2.82 8.08
N ARG A 69 0.62 -3.94 8.51
CA ARG A 69 -0.67 -4.01 9.22
C ARG A 69 -1.82 -3.32 8.49
N TRP A 70 -1.80 -3.34 7.15
CA TRP A 70 -2.92 -2.85 6.35
C TRP A 70 -3.99 -3.93 6.17
N ILE A 71 -3.53 -5.17 6.08
CA ILE A 71 -4.37 -6.35 5.98
C ILE A 71 -3.87 -7.42 6.94
N ASP A 72 -4.76 -8.34 7.29
CA ASP A 72 -4.41 -9.61 7.88
C ASP A 72 -5.19 -10.71 7.17
N TRP A 73 -4.73 -11.94 7.29
CA TRP A 73 -5.52 -13.08 6.85
C TRP A 73 -5.23 -14.28 7.73
N THR A 74 -6.28 -15.04 8.02
CA THR A 74 -6.15 -16.29 8.76
C THR A 74 -6.10 -17.45 7.78
N ASN A 75 -5.05 -18.27 7.89
CA ASN A 75 -4.98 -19.60 7.26
C ASN A 75 -5.71 -20.61 8.16
N GLU A 76 -6.89 -20.25 8.68
CA GLU A 76 -7.65 -21.13 9.58
C GLU A 76 -8.11 -22.35 8.81
N ARG A 77 -7.51 -23.52 9.03
CA ARG A 77 -8.00 -24.78 8.46
C ARG A 77 -9.42 -25.03 8.96
N VAL A 78 -10.39 -25.07 8.07
CA VAL A 78 -11.75 -25.51 8.39
C VAL A 78 -11.88 -26.96 7.94
N GLY A 79 -11.63 -27.90 8.85
CA GLY A 79 -11.73 -29.35 8.59
C GLY A 79 -10.66 -29.92 7.65
N ARG A 80 -11.02 -30.92 6.84
CA ARG A 80 -10.13 -31.63 5.89
C ARG A 80 -9.85 -30.88 4.58
N ARG A 81 -10.52 -29.76 4.32
CA ARG A 81 -10.36 -28.97 3.08
C ARG A 81 -9.45 -27.77 3.33
N GLN A 82 -8.70 -27.39 2.29
CA GLN A 82 -7.89 -26.17 2.31
C GLN A 82 -8.82 -24.97 2.53
N SER A 83 -8.51 -24.16 3.54
CA SER A 83 -9.32 -22.98 3.83
C SER A 83 -9.07 -21.88 2.82
N VAL A 84 -10.13 -21.14 2.52
CA VAL A 84 -10.06 -20.00 1.61
C VAL A 84 -9.45 -18.80 2.35
N ASN A 85 -8.61 -18.01 1.68
CA ASN A 85 -7.86 -16.91 2.31
C ASN A 85 -8.78 -15.81 2.88
N ARG A 86 -8.98 -15.77 4.19
CA ARG A 86 -9.86 -14.78 4.83
C ARG A 86 -9.16 -13.45 5.07
N TYR A 87 -9.10 -12.60 4.05
CA TYR A 87 -8.53 -11.26 4.18
C TYR A 87 -9.40 -10.32 5.02
N ARG A 88 -8.78 -9.67 6.00
CA ARG A 88 -9.32 -8.61 6.87
C ARG A 88 -8.54 -7.34 6.62
N ILE A 89 -9.23 -6.20 6.47
CA ILE A 89 -8.59 -4.88 6.32
C ILE A 89 -8.51 -4.26 7.72
N LEU A 90 -7.30 -3.84 8.11
CA LEU A 90 -7.00 -3.29 9.45
C LEU A 90 -6.81 -1.76 9.45
N LEU A 91 -6.95 -1.12 8.28
CA LEU A 91 -6.79 0.33 8.13
C LEU A 91 -7.91 1.08 8.86
N THR A 92 -7.54 2.13 9.60
CA THR A 92 -8.49 3.03 10.25
C THR A 92 -8.91 4.16 9.33
N ASP A 93 -10.15 4.65 9.48
CA ASP A 93 -10.66 5.84 8.77
C ASP A 93 -9.75 7.06 8.97
N GLU A 94 -9.26 7.26 10.19
CA GLU A 94 -8.36 8.38 10.53
C GLU A 94 -7.08 8.34 9.68
N TYR A 95 -6.43 7.18 9.58
CA TYR A 95 -5.21 7.04 8.81
C TYR A 95 -5.45 7.22 7.31
N ILE A 96 -6.55 6.65 6.79
CA ILE A 96 -6.97 6.86 5.40
C ILE A 96 -7.16 8.36 5.12
N ASN A 97 -7.85 9.09 6.01
CA ASN A 97 -8.10 10.52 5.86
C ASN A 97 -6.82 11.34 5.89
N LYS A 98 -5.88 11.04 6.79
CA LYS A 98 -4.57 11.71 6.83
C LYS A 98 -3.84 11.57 5.49
N VAL A 99 -3.79 10.37 4.93
CA VAL A 99 -3.12 10.11 3.64
C VAL A 99 -3.84 10.78 2.47
N LEU A 100 -5.17 10.72 2.42
CA LEU A 100 -5.95 11.39 1.36
C LEU A 100 -5.81 12.91 1.42
N ASN A 101 -5.86 13.51 2.62
CA ASN A 101 -5.63 14.94 2.80
C ASN A 101 -4.21 15.35 2.38
N ALA A 102 -3.20 14.53 2.68
CA ALA A 102 -1.85 14.72 2.14
C ALA A 102 -1.81 14.65 0.62
N LEU A 103 -2.55 13.73 -0.02
CA LEU A 103 -2.64 13.67 -1.48
C LEU A 103 -3.22 14.96 -2.06
N HIS A 104 -4.27 15.53 -1.44
CA HIS A 104 -4.84 16.81 -1.86
C HIS A 104 -3.81 17.95 -1.75
N ARG A 105 -3.10 18.05 -0.62
CA ARG A 105 -1.99 19.00 -0.44
C ARG A 105 -0.90 18.82 -1.50
N PHE A 106 -0.55 17.58 -1.81
CA PHE A 106 0.44 17.25 -2.81
C PHE A 106 0.01 17.66 -4.23
N LYS A 107 -1.25 17.40 -4.61
CA LYS A 107 -1.84 17.84 -5.89
C LYS A 107 -1.81 19.37 -6.04
N ARG A 108 -2.15 20.10 -4.97
CA ARG A 108 -2.07 21.57 -4.97
C ARG A 108 -0.63 22.04 -5.16
N LYS A 109 0.32 21.48 -4.39
CA LYS A 109 1.73 21.86 -4.49
C LYS A 109 2.35 21.54 -5.86
N THR A 110 1.99 20.41 -6.46
CA THR A 110 2.44 20.05 -7.81
C THR A 110 1.93 21.01 -8.86
N ALA A 111 0.67 21.45 -8.77
CA ALA A 111 0.12 22.48 -9.64
C ALA A 111 0.86 23.82 -9.48
N GLU A 112 1.08 24.28 -8.25
CA GLU A 112 1.84 25.51 -7.95
C GLU A 112 3.25 25.47 -8.56
N ILE A 113 3.99 24.37 -8.37
CA ILE A 113 5.34 24.21 -8.93
C ILE A 113 5.28 24.21 -10.46
N SER A 114 4.34 23.47 -11.06
CA SER A 114 4.23 23.38 -12.51
C SER A 114 3.83 24.72 -13.15
N GLU A 115 3.01 25.50 -12.46
CA GLU A 115 2.63 26.84 -12.90
C GLU A 115 3.79 27.83 -12.76
N PHE A 116 4.54 27.78 -11.66
CA PHE A 116 5.74 28.59 -11.48
C PHE A 116 6.75 28.37 -12.60
N PHE A 117 7.05 27.10 -12.93
CA PHE A 117 7.95 26.76 -14.04
C PHE A 117 7.46 27.30 -15.39
N ARG A 118 6.15 27.18 -15.67
CA ARG A 118 5.55 27.71 -16.90
C ARG A 118 5.63 29.24 -16.97
N ARG A 119 5.30 29.95 -15.90
CA ARG A 119 5.30 31.42 -15.86
C ARG A 119 6.70 32.01 -15.97
N GLN A 120 7.69 31.36 -15.38
CA GLN A 120 9.09 31.82 -15.37
C GLN A 120 9.90 31.31 -16.58
N ASN A 121 9.27 30.53 -17.48
CA ASN A 121 9.90 29.89 -18.63
C ASN A 121 11.24 29.19 -18.28
N LEU A 122 11.28 28.53 -17.12
CA LEU A 122 12.51 27.95 -16.59
C LEU A 122 12.93 26.73 -17.43
N PRO A 123 14.21 26.60 -17.79
CA PRO A 123 14.71 25.38 -18.42
C PRO A 123 14.66 24.20 -17.45
N GLY A 124 14.32 23.02 -17.96
CA GLY A 124 14.27 21.77 -17.20
C GLY A 124 12.87 21.35 -16.75
N SER A 125 12.81 20.21 -16.04
CA SER A 125 11.55 19.62 -15.59
C SER A 125 11.27 19.95 -14.12
N PRO A 126 10.02 20.31 -13.74
CA PRO A 126 9.63 20.55 -12.34
C PRO A 126 9.72 19.28 -11.46
N TYR A 127 9.98 18.12 -12.06
CA TYR A 127 9.98 16.81 -11.42
C TYR A 127 10.80 16.74 -10.12
N PHE A 128 12.00 17.34 -10.09
CA PHE A 128 12.85 17.33 -8.90
C PHE A 128 12.15 17.98 -7.69
N TYR A 129 11.52 19.14 -7.89
CA TYR A 129 10.80 19.88 -6.85
C TYR A 129 9.52 19.16 -6.42
N ILE A 130 8.83 18.57 -7.38
CA ILE A 130 7.65 17.73 -7.13
C ILE A 130 8.02 16.53 -6.24
N LYS A 131 9.11 15.83 -6.56
CA LYS A 131 9.60 14.69 -5.77
C LYS A 131 9.98 15.12 -4.35
N ARG A 132 10.66 16.26 -4.20
CA ARG A 132 11.02 16.81 -2.88
C ARG A 132 9.77 17.17 -2.06
N ALA A 133 8.77 17.81 -2.67
CA ALA A 133 7.51 18.14 -2.01
C ALA A 133 6.75 16.88 -1.54
N SER A 134 6.70 15.84 -2.37
CA SER A 134 6.13 14.53 -2.03
C SER A 134 6.77 13.95 -0.75
N GLN A 135 8.10 13.97 -0.68
CA GLN A 135 8.84 13.47 0.48
C GLN A 135 8.56 14.30 1.75
N THR A 136 8.53 15.63 1.65
CA THR A 136 8.25 16.50 2.79
C THR A 136 6.85 16.27 3.34
N ILE A 137 5.83 16.24 2.47
CA ILE A 137 4.44 15.99 2.87
C ILE A 137 4.32 14.61 3.52
N TRP A 138 4.99 13.59 2.98
CA TRP A 138 4.96 12.26 3.57
C TRP A 138 5.64 12.20 4.94
N LYS A 139 6.77 12.89 5.14
CA LYS A 139 7.45 12.94 6.44
C LYS A 139 6.59 13.56 7.54
N GLN A 140 5.68 14.45 7.17
CA GLN A 140 4.72 15.09 8.09
C GLN A 140 3.50 14.20 8.39
N LEU A 141 3.31 13.10 7.66
CA LEU A 141 2.31 12.11 8.02
C LEU A 141 2.89 11.22 9.11
N ASP A 142 2.27 11.24 10.29
CA ASP A 142 2.53 10.19 11.27
C ASP A 142 2.22 8.84 10.62
N PRO A 143 3.18 7.89 10.61
CA PRO A 143 2.84 6.51 10.28
C PRO A 143 1.77 6.03 11.27
N PRO A 144 0.88 5.10 10.88
CA PRO A 144 -0.09 4.56 11.82
C PRO A 144 0.69 3.98 13.02
N SER A 145 0.34 4.44 14.23
CA SER A 145 1.06 4.28 15.51
C SER A 145 2.25 3.31 15.52
N ASN A 146 3.41 3.83 15.95
CA ASN A 146 4.70 3.18 16.18
C ASN A 146 4.66 1.85 16.96
N GLY A 147 4.28 0.77 16.29
CA GLY A 147 4.79 -0.56 16.60
C GLY A 147 5.76 -0.92 15.49
N LEU A 148 7.03 -1.19 15.80
CA LEU A 148 7.90 -1.88 14.86
C LEU A 148 7.15 -3.09 14.31
N THR A 149 7.03 -3.16 12.98
CA THR A 149 6.46 -4.35 12.33
C THR A 149 7.25 -5.57 12.83
N PRO A 150 6.66 -6.77 12.97
CA PRO A 150 7.40 -7.94 13.45
C PRO A 150 8.72 -8.15 12.73
N TRP A 151 8.76 -7.86 11.42
CA TRP A 151 10.01 -7.88 10.64
C TRP A 151 10.94 -6.71 10.96
N GLN A 152 10.48 -5.46 11.15
CA GLN A 152 11.37 -4.36 11.57
C GLN A 152 11.87 -4.53 13.01
N ARG A 153 11.07 -5.15 13.88
CA ARG A 153 11.45 -5.58 15.23
C ARG A 153 12.54 -6.62 15.11
N LEU A 154 12.29 -7.68 14.33
CA LEU A 154 13.28 -8.72 14.04
C LEU A 154 14.52 -8.18 13.33
N PHE A 155 14.40 -7.21 12.42
CA PHE A 155 15.54 -6.66 11.68
C PHE A 155 16.41 -5.77 12.57
N ARG A 156 15.79 -5.04 13.50
CA ARG A 156 16.49 -4.28 14.53
C ARG A 156 17.16 -5.20 15.55
N ASP A 157 16.45 -6.25 15.99
CA ASP A 157 16.86 -7.11 17.11
C ASP A 157 17.76 -8.29 16.65
N ASN A 158 17.60 -8.78 15.41
CA ASN A 158 18.37 -9.84 14.77
C ASN A 158 18.29 -9.76 13.23
N ARG A 159 19.20 -8.97 12.66
CA ARG A 159 19.27 -8.68 11.21
C ARG A 159 19.42 -9.95 10.36
N GLU A 160 20.16 -10.95 10.83
CA GLU A 160 20.37 -12.21 10.12
C GLU A 160 19.09 -13.05 10.07
N ALA A 161 18.34 -13.16 11.17
CA ALA A 161 17.05 -13.85 11.18
C ALA A 161 15.99 -13.14 10.32
N ALA A 162 16.00 -11.80 10.30
CA ALA A 162 15.12 -11.02 9.44
C ALA A 162 15.45 -11.20 7.95
N MET A 163 16.74 -11.30 7.61
CA MET A 163 17.19 -11.59 6.25
C MET A 163 16.94 -13.06 5.89
N ALA A 164 17.13 -13.99 6.81
CA ALA A 164 16.79 -15.39 6.63
C ALA A 164 15.30 -15.56 6.33
N GLN A 165 14.38 -14.83 6.98
CA GLN A 165 12.95 -14.85 6.62
C GLN A 165 12.65 -14.36 5.19
N VAL A 166 13.52 -13.53 4.61
CA VAL A 166 13.40 -13.04 3.22
C VAL A 166 13.95 -14.06 2.22
N PHE A 167 14.95 -14.86 2.62
CA PHE A 167 15.64 -15.83 1.75
C PHE A 167 15.27 -17.30 1.99
N SER A 168 14.50 -17.63 3.04
CA SER A 168 14.09 -19.00 3.40
C SER A 168 12.80 -19.47 2.71
N GLN A 169 12.45 -18.90 1.55
CA GLN A 169 11.27 -19.29 0.76
C GLN A 169 11.51 -19.35 -0.74
#